data_AF-A0A7J4STN1-F1
#
_entry.id   AF-A0A7J4STN1-F1
#
_cell.length_a   1.000
_cell.length_b   1.000
_cell.length_c   1.000
_cell.angle_alpha   90.00
_cell.angle_beta   90.00
_cell.angle_gamma   90.00
#
_symmetry.space_group_name_H-M   'P 1'
#
loop_
_entity.id
_entity.type
_entity.pdbx_description
1 polymer ?
#
loop_
_entity_poly.entity_id
_entity_poly.type
_entity_poly.pdbx_seq_one_letter_code
_entity_poly.pdbx_strand_id
1 'polypeptide(L)'
;MLDSPRLRDFVFWTAVAILLIPASPYDSVSEEIREEKLDQRFSHSSGSVDTPSWKINDRWVYDGELDVYDFIASSGVSTNVNTLTGTLDVQVTDVLQIDIGGIQTIAYEATGQGDYRADNI
;
A
#
# COMPACT_ATOMS: atom_id res chain seq x y z
N MET A 1 59.35 37.88 -17.43
CA MET A 1 60.18 36.77 -17.92
C MET A 1 59.72 35.49 -17.25
N LEU A 2 58.84 34.75 -17.94
CA LEU A 2 58.66 33.29 -17.89
C LEU A 2 57.64 32.98 -19.00
N ASP A 3 58.22 32.71 -20.17
CA ASP A 3 57.56 32.20 -21.35
C ASP A 3 57.37 30.68 -21.15
N SER A 4 56.16 30.15 -21.31
CA SER A 4 55.95 28.70 -21.37
C SER A 4 54.77 28.34 -22.29
N PRO A 5 55.02 27.91 -23.54
CA PRO A 5 53.99 27.59 -24.53
C PRO A 5 53.18 26.31 -24.25
N ARG A 6 53.50 25.54 -23.20
CA ARG A 6 52.96 24.19 -22.98
C ARG A 6 51.64 24.09 -22.21
N LEU A 7 51.15 25.19 -21.63
CA LEU A 7 49.88 25.18 -20.89
C LEU A 7 48.67 25.41 -21.81
N ARG A 8 48.87 26.07 -22.95
CA ARG A 8 47.80 26.35 -23.92
C ARG A 8 47.39 25.09 -24.68
N ASP A 9 48.35 24.27 -25.08
CA ASP A 9 48.09 23.03 -25.84
C ASP A 9 47.26 22.01 -25.05
N PHE A 10 47.41 21.97 -23.72
CA PHE A 10 46.66 21.09 -22.83
C PHE A 10 45.16 21.45 -22.76
N VAL A 11 44.85 22.75 -22.69
CA VAL A 11 43.45 23.22 -22.64
C VAL A 11 42.77 23.05 -24.01
N PHE A 12 43.50 23.29 -25.11
CA PHE A 12 42.95 23.11 -26.46
C PHE A 12 42.64 21.64 -26.79
N TRP A 13 43.45 20.67 -26.35
CA TRP A 13 43.16 19.24 -26.59
C TRP A 13 42.01 18.69 -25.73
N THR A 14 41.77 19.24 -24.53
CA THR A 14 40.61 18.83 -23.71
C THR A 14 39.25 19.30 -24.27
N ALA A 15 39.21 20.46 -24.95
CA ALA A 15 37.97 21.00 -25.51
C ALA A 15 37.50 20.27 -26.78
N VAL A 16 38.41 19.69 -27.57
CA VAL A 16 38.07 18.96 -28.81
C VAL A 16 37.46 17.58 -28.53
N ALA A 17 37.81 16.94 -27.41
CA ALA A 17 37.30 15.62 -27.06
C ALA A 17 35.81 15.60 -26.63
N ILE A 18 35.24 16.73 -26.23
CA ILE A 18 33.83 16.84 -25.82
C ILE A 18 32.90 17.00 -27.04
N LEU A 19 33.42 17.35 -28.22
CA LEU A 19 32.62 17.61 -29.42
C LEU A 19 32.45 16.39 -30.35
N LEU A 20 32.75 15.17 -29.88
CA LEU A 20 32.64 13.95 -30.69
C LEU A 20 31.83 12.83 -30.00
N ILE A 21 30.78 13.19 -29.28
CA ILE A 21 29.75 12.23 -28.87
C ILE A 21 28.74 12.13 -30.02
N PRO A 22 28.57 10.98 -30.67
CA PRO A 22 27.52 10.83 -31.67
C PRO A 22 26.16 11.01 -30.98
N ALA A 23 25.37 11.98 -31.46
CA ALA A 23 23.97 12.10 -31.10
C ALA A 23 23.26 10.84 -31.60
N SER A 24 23.02 9.88 -30.70
CA SER A 24 22.09 8.78 -30.96
C SER A 24 20.75 9.39 -31.35
N PRO A 25 20.09 8.92 -32.43
CA PRO A 25 18.71 9.32 -32.68
C PRO A 25 17.88 8.94 -31.46
N TYR A 26 17.12 9.91 -30.94
CA TYR A 26 16.06 9.65 -29.97
C TYR A 26 15.02 8.78 -30.67
N ASP A 27 14.98 7.50 -30.32
CA ASP A 27 13.87 6.65 -30.73
C ASP A 27 12.65 7.07 -29.91
N SER A 28 11.68 7.70 -30.57
CA SER A 28 10.43 8.11 -29.96
C SER A 28 9.63 6.85 -29.63
N VAL A 29 9.75 6.37 -28.39
CA VAL A 29 8.93 5.29 -27.86
C VAL A 29 7.47 5.72 -27.91
N SER A 30 6.70 5.10 -28.80
CA SER A 30 5.25 5.21 -28.81
C SER A 30 4.74 4.30 -27.70
N GLU A 31 4.33 4.88 -26.59
CA GLU A 31 3.66 4.17 -25.48
C GLU A 31 2.27 3.71 -25.95
N GLU A 32 2.22 2.53 -26.56
CA GLU A 32 0.98 1.77 -26.71
C GLU A 32 0.65 1.19 -25.33
N ILE A 33 -0.39 1.71 -24.68
CA ILE A 33 -0.88 1.20 -23.39
C ILE A 33 -1.36 -0.23 -23.61
N ARG A 34 -0.46 -1.18 -23.34
CA ARG A 34 -0.80 -2.59 -23.21
C ARG A 34 -1.37 -2.76 -21.81
N GLU A 35 -2.63 -3.19 -21.71
CA GLU A 35 -3.21 -3.66 -20.45
C GLU A 35 -2.41 -4.88 -19.97
N GLU A 36 -1.30 -4.64 -19.26
CA GLU A 36 -0.66 -5.67 -18.47
C GLU A 36 -1.54 -5.95 -17.27
N LYS A 37 -2.17 -7.14 -17.31
CA LYS A 37 -2.65 -7.84 -16.12
C LYS A 37 -1.52 -7.86 -15.09
N LEU A 38 -1.61 -6.97 -14.10
CA LEU A 38 -0.71 -6.90 -12.96
C LEU A 38 -0.83 -8.19 -12.14
N ASP A 39 -0.06 -9.21 -12.51
CA ASP A 39 0.30 -10.28 -11.58
C ASP A 39 1.20 -9.64 -10.51
N GLN A 40 0.58 -9.18 -9.42
CA GLN A 40 1.26 -8.61 -8.26
C GLN A 40 2.20 -9.67 -7.65
N ARG A 41 3.43 -9.74 -8.14
CA ARG A 41 4.51 -10.45 -7.46
C ARG A 41 5.01 -9.58 -6.31
N PHE A 42 4.63 -9.95 -5.09
CA PHE A 42 5.21 -9.41 -3.87
C PHE A 42 6.73 -9.65 -3.88
N SER A 43 7.51 -8.59 -4.12
CA SER A 43 8.95 -8.61 -3.93
C SER A 43 9.21 -8.69 -2.43
N HIS A 44 9.51 -9.90 -1.94
CA HIS A 44 10.00 -10.08 -0.58
C HIS A 44 11.43 -9.51 -0.53
N SER A 45 11.59 -8.33 0.07
CA SER A 45 12.91 -7.88 0.50
C SER A 45 13.36 -8.76 1.65
N SER A 46 14.41 -9.54 1.44
CA SER A 46 15.00 -10.40 2.45
C SER A 46 15.53 -9.58 3.63
N GLY A 47 14.78 -9.54 4.75
CA GLY A 47 15.30 -9.01 6.02
C GLY A 47 14.36 -8.15 6.85
N SER A 48 13.11 -8.55 7.06
CA SER A 48 12.23 -7.99 8.09
C SER A 48 11.01 -8.90 8.23
N VAL A 49 10.48 -9.06 9.44
CA VAL A 49 9.23 -9.79 9.68
C VAL A 49 8.16 -9.16 8.80
N ASP A 50 7.64 -9.95 7.86
CA ASP A 50 6.65 -9.52 6.86
C ASP A 50 5.31 -9.38 7.57
N THR A 51 5.13 -8.26 8.26
CA THR A 51 3.79 -7.87 8.72
C THR A 51 3.02 -7.52 7.46
N PRO A 52 1.86 -8.15 7.20
CA PRO A 52 1.08 -7.83 6.01
C PRO A 52 0.83 -6.32 5.97
N SER A 53 1.34 -5.66 4.93
CA SER A 53 1.05 -4.25 4.70
C SER A 53 -0.35 -4.15 4.11
N TRP A 54 -1.37 -4.04 4.97
CA TRP A 54 -2.73 -3.81 4.51
C TRP A 54 -2.80 -2.52 3.70
N LYS A 55 -3.61 -2.52 2.65
CA LYS A 55 -3.86 -1.36 1.81
C LYS A 55 -5.29 -0.88 2.01
N ILE A 56 -5.50 0.41 1.75
CA ILE A 56 -6.86 0.95 1.65
C ILE A 56 -7.64 0.10 0.63
N ASN A 57 -8.86 -0.29 1.01
CA ASN A 57 -9.76 -1.22 0.31
C ASN A 57 -9.44 -2.71 0.43
N ASP A 58 -8.41 -3.12 1.17
CA ASP A 58 -8.29 -4.53 1.58
C ASP A 58 -9.54 -4.91 2.37
N ARG A 59 -10.16 -6.02 1.99
CA ARG A 59 -11.48 -6.44 2.48
C ARG A 59 -11.50 -7.92 2.82
N TRP A 60 -12.15 -8.26 3.92
CA TRP A 60 -12.35 -9.63 4.35
C TRP A 60 -13.72 -9.81 4.98
N VAL A 61 -14.26 -11.02 4.86
CA VAL A 61 -15.55 -11.38 5.44
C VAL A 61 -15.33 -12.54 6.39
N TYR A 62 -15.86 -12.42 7.61
CA TYR A 62 -15.86 -13.50 8.60
C TYR A 62 -17.27 -13.99 8.82
N ASP A 63 -17.44 -15.30 8.97
CA ASP A 63 -18.62 -15.86 9.62
C ASP A 63 -18.50 -15.63 11.12
N GLY A 64 -19.60 -15.27 11.78
CA GLY A 64 -19.57 -14.94 13.20
C GLY A 64 -20.89 -15.17 13.91
N GLU A 65 -20.78 -15.17 15.24
CA GLU A 65 -21.90 -15.26 16.17
C GLU A 65 -21.91 -14.02 17.07
N LEU A 66 -23.09 -13.46 17.32
CA LEU A 66 -23.30 -12.33 18.20
C LEU A 66 -24.22 -12.74 19.35
N ASP A 67 -23.69 -12.74 20.57
CA ASP A 67 -24.48 -12.91 21.80
C ASP A 67 -25.31 -11.64 22.04
N VAL A 68 -26.62 -11.81 22.05
CA VAL A 68 -27.60 -10.73 22.22
C VAL A 68 -28.48 -10.92 23.46
N TYR A 69 -28.20 -11.92 24.29
CA TYR A 69 -29.07 -12.28 25.40
C TYR A 69 -29.33 -11.11 26.36
N ASP A 70 -28.27 -10.46 26.84
CA ASP A 70 -28.38 -9.33 27.78
C ASP A 70 -29.04 -8.11 27.12
N PHE A 71 -28.76 -7.88 25.83
CA PHE A 71 -29.36 -6.79 25.07
C PHE A 71 -30.88 -6.97 24.96
N ILE A 72 -31.32 -8.18 24.57
CA ILE A 72 -32.73 -8.53 24.45
C ILE A 72 -33.41 -8.55 25.81
N ALA A 73 -32.80 -9.11 26.84
CA ALA A 73 -33.36 -9.17 28.19
C ALA A 73 -33.69 -7.77 28.74
N SER A 74 -32.86 -6.77 28.41
CA SER A 74 -33.09 -5.37 28.78
C SER A 74 -34.13 -4.64 27.90
N SER A 75 -34.46 -5.18 26.72
CA SER A 75 -35.34 -4.53 25.73
C SER A 75 -36.83 -4.66 26.02
N GLY A 76 -37.23 -5.61 26.88
CA GLY A 76 -38.64 -5.95 27.11
C GLY A 76 -39.27 -6.84 26.03
N VAL A 77 -38.51 -7.27 25.03
CA VAL A 77 -38.94 -8.24 24.01
C VAL A 77 -38.89 -9.66 24.61
N SER A 78 -40.01 -10.40 24.50
CA SER A 78 -40.06 -11.81 24.89
C SER A 78 -39.65 -12.69 23.71
N THR A 79 -38.47 -13.30 23.81
CA THR A 79 -37.95 -14.25 22.81
C THR A 79 -37.02 -15.27 23.48
N ASN A 80 -36.80 -16.41 22.82
CA ASN A 80 -35.82 -17.43 23.19
C ASN A 80 -34.52 -17.33 22.36
N VAL A 81 -34.34 -16.23 21.63
CA VAL A 81 -33.10 -15.97 20.88
C VAL A 81 -32.01 -15.50 21.84
N ASN A 82 -30.88 -16.21 21.82
CA ASN A 82 -29.68 -15.89 22.60
C ASN A 82 -28.53 -15.41 21.72
N THR A 83 -28.40 -16.01 20.54
CA THR A 83 -27.28 -15.77 19.62
C THR A 83 -27.84 -15.48 18.23
N LEU A 84 -27.25 -14.51 17.54
CA LEU A 84 -27.45 -14.29 16.11
C LEU A 84 -26.24 -14.83 15.34
N THR A 85 -26.49 -15.50 14.22
CA THR A 85 -25.47 -15.99 13.30
C THR A 85 -25.43 -15.07 12.09
N GLY A 86 -24.27 -14.92 11.47
CA GLY A 86 -24.14 -13.96 10.38
C GLY A 86 -22.73 -13.78 9.87
N THR A 87 -22.53 -12.70 9.13
CA THR A 87 -21.24 -12.34 8.55
C THR A 87 -20.84 -10.93 8.97
N LEU A 88 -19.53 -10.72 9.13
CA LEU A 88 -18.91 -9.42 9.33
C LEU A 88 -18.02 -9.11 8.14
N ASP A 89 -18.41 -8.09 7.37
CA ASP A 89 -17.64 -7.54 6.27
C ASP A 89 -16.77 -6.39 6.75
N VAL A 90 -15.45 -6.50 6.62
CA VAL A 90 -14.49 -5.51 7.10
C VAL A 90 -13.66 -4.99 5.95
N GLN A 91 -13.48 -3.68 5.90
CA GLN A 91 -12.65 -2.98 4.91
C GLN A 91 -11.70 -1.99 5.58
N VAL A 92 -10.44 -1.97 5.16
CA VAL A 92 -9.48 -0.92 5.53
C VAL A 92 -9.86 0.39 4.84
N THR A 93 -10.13 1.41 5.64
CA THR A 93 -10.58 2.73 5.18
C THR A 93 -9.46 3.76 5.17
N ASP A 94 -8.46 3.62 6.04
CA ASP A 94 -7.33 4.55 6.09
C ASP A 94 -6.03 3.89 6.59
N VAL A 95 -4.90 4.52 6.25
CA VAL A 95 -3.56 4.15 6.73
C VAL A 95 -2.86 5.40 7.23
N LEU A 96 -2.67 5.49 8.53
CA LEU A 96 -2.12 6.67 9.20
C LEU A 96 -0.70 6.41 9.67
N GLN A 97 0.10 7.48 9.64
CA GLN A 97 1.42 7.51 10.25
C GLN A 97 1.37 8.43 11.48
N ILE A 98 1.44 7.84 12.68
CA ILE A 98 1.27 8.55 13.97
C ILE A 98 2.49 8.36 14.87
N ASP A 99 2.79 9.35 15.71
CA ASP A 99 3.83 9.25 16.73
C ASP A 99 3.24 8.79 18.05
N ILE A 100 3.79 7.71 18.63
CA ILE A 100 3.41 7.23 19.96
C ILE A 100 4.68 7.19 20.82
N GLY A 101 4.88 8.24 21.62
CA GLY A 101 6.01 8.32 22.53
C GLY A 101 7.37 8.48 21.82
N GLY A 102 7.42 9.26 20.72
CA GLY A 102 8.63 9.46 19.92
C GLY A 102 8.93 8.31 18.95
N ILE A 103 8.02 7.33 18.84
CA ILE A 103 8.13 6.21 17.91
C ILE A 103 7.10 6.37 16.80
N GLN A 104 7.59 6.45 15.57
CA GLN A 104 6.74 6.46 14.40
C GLN A 104 6.05 5.11 14.23
N THR A 105 4.72 5.12 14.22
CA THR A 105 3.85 3.94 14.12
C THR A 105 2.94 4.08 12.89
N ILE A 106 2.74 2.98 12.18
CA ILE A 106 1.68 2.87 11.16
C ILE A 106 0.43 2.31 11.85
N ALA A 107 -0.69 3.01 11.72
CA ALA A 107 -1.99 2.60 12.24
C ALA A 107 -2.97 2.39 11.07
N TYR A 108 -3.75 1.32 11.13
CA TYR A 108 -4.76 1.00 10.12
C TYR A 108 -6.14 1.27 10.70
N GLU A 109 -6.94 2.05 9.98
CA GLU A 109 -8.37 2.18 10.27
C GLU A 109 -9.15 1.20 9.40
N ALA A 110 -10.04 0.43 10.02
CA ALA A 110 -10.92 -0.49 9.33
C ALA A 110 -12.36 -0.33 9.81
N THR A 111 -13.30 -0.31 8.87
CA THR A 111 -14.74 -0.27 9.13
C THR A 111 -15.32 -1.65 8.90
N GLY A 112 -16.14 -2.11 9.85
CA GLY A 112 -16.87 -3.37 9.76
C GLY A 112 -18.38 -3.15 9.65
N GLN A 113 -19.04 -3.85 8.74
CA GLN A 113 -20.49 -3.95 8.63
C GLN A 113 -20.93 -5.40 8.85
N GLY A 114 -21.72 -5.61 9.91
CA GLY A 114 -22.29 -6.92 10.24
C GLY A 114 -23.70 -7.11 9.72
N ASP A 115 -23.99 -8.31 9.20
CA ASP A 115 -25.36 -8.78 8.96
C ASP A 115 -25.58 -10.07 9.77
N TYR A 116 -26.39 -9.96 10.82
CA TYR A 116 -26.64 -11.02 11.80
C TYR A 116 -28.14 -11.24 11.96
N ARG A 117 -28.55 -12.51 11.97
CA ARG A 117 -29.95 -12.92 12.09
C ARG A 117 -30.11 -14.08 13.06
N ALA A 118 -31.31 -14.20 13.61
CA ALA A 118 -31.68 -15.39 14.35
C ALA A 118 -32.06 -16.46 13.33
N ASP A 119 -31.48 -17.64 13.47
CA ASP A 119 -31.89 -18.79 12.68
C ASP A 119 -33.26 -19.30 13.19
N ASN A 120 -34.16 -19.57 12.24
CA ASN A 120 -35.40 -20.31 12.47
C ASN A 120 -36.34 -19.72 13.54
N ILE A 121 -36.64 -18.42 13.42
CA ILE A 121 -37.71 -17.71 14.16
C ILE A 121 -38.98 -17.53 13.31
#